data_AF-H1LSV3-F1
#
_entry.id   AF-H1LSV3-F1
#
_cell.length_a   1.000
_cell.length_b   1.000
_cell.length_c   1.000
_cell.angle_alpha   90.00
_cell.angle_beta   90.00
_cell.angle_gamma   90.00
#
_symmetry.space_group_name_H-M   'P 1'
#
loop_
_entity.id
_entity.type
_entity.pdbx_description
1 polymer ?
#
loop_
_entity_poly.entity_id
_entity_poly.type
_entity_poly.pdbx_seq_one_letter_code
_entity_poly.pdbx_strand_id
1 'polypeptide(L)' 'MKIKTMYTCEVCGTDYKEQCRAEQCEKSHRVDIEIARADYLPIGYDSSLKGYDNSLKGFPVRILMKAKDGTSMLYKRCE' A
#
# COMPACT_ATOMS: atom_id res chain seq x y z
N MET A 1 18.59 -36.15 -5.82
CA MET A 1 17.67 -35.01 -5.64
C MET A 1 18.35 -33.99 -4.72
N LYS A 2 18.41 -32.71 -5.10
CA LYS A 2 18.97 -31.64 -4.23
C LYS A 2 17.80 -30.86 -3.63
N ILE A 3 17.78 -30.71 -2.31
CA ILE A 3 16.74 -30.00 -1.55
C ILE A 3 17.34 -28.68 -1.07
N LYS A 4 16.62 -27.57 -1.26
CA LYS A 4 16.98 -26.25 -0.70
C LYS A 4 15.85 -25.77 0.21
N THR A 5 16.22 -25.21 1.35
CA THR A 5 15.27 -24.54 2.24
C THR A 5 15.30 -23.05 1.92
N MET A 6 14.13 -22.43 1.76
CA MET A 6 13.97 -20.99 1.59
C MET A 6 12.95 -20.50 2.61
N TYR A 7 13.09 -19.26 3.03
CA TYR A 7 12.24 -18.61 4.03
C TYR A 7 11.47 -17.49 3.34
N THR A 8 10.15 -17.53 3.38
CA THR A 8 9.29 -16.58 2.68
C THR A 8 8.70 -15.61 3.67
N CYS A 9 8.76 -14.31 3.37
CA CYS A 9 8.05 -13.29 4.16
C CYS A 9 6.54 -13.47 3.98
N GLU A 10 5.79 -13.63 5.07
CA GLU A 10 4.34 -13.83 5.00
C GLU A 10 3.57 -12.58 4.55
N VAL A 11 4.17 -11.40 4.68
CA VAL A 11 3.53 -10.11 4.34
C VAL A 11 3.61 -9.79 2.84
N CYS A 12 4.79 -9.96 2.23
CA CYS A 12 5.02 -9.59 0.83
C CYS A 12 5.35 -10.78 -0.10
N GLY A 13 5.50 -11.99 0.45
CA GLY A 13 5.78 -13.20 -0.33
C GLY A 13 7.20 -13.29 -0.87
N THR A 14 8.12 -12.41 -0.45
CA THR A 14 9.51 -12.44 -0.93
C THR A 14 10.29 -13.60 -0.30
N ASP A 15 10.97 -14.39 -1.13
CA ASP A 15 11.79 -15.51 -0.68
C ASP A 15 13.22 -15.08 -0.33
N TYR A 16 13.68 -15.53 0.82
CA TYR A 16 15.02 -15.32 1.35
C TYR A 16 15.74 -16.65 1.58
N LYS A 17 17.07 -16.62 1.49
CA LYS A 17 17.93 -17.76 1.82
C LYS A 17 18.10 -17.96 3.33
N GLU A 18 17.96 -16.88 4.09
CA GLU A 18 18.21 -16.84 5.53
C GLU A 18 16.94 -16.41 6.26
N GLN A 19 16.62 -17.12 7.34
CA GLN A 19 15.45 -16.82 8.17
C GLN A 19 15.49 -15.40 8.74
N CYS A 20 16.66 -14.96 9.22
CA CYS A 20 16.81 -13.63 9.81
C CYS A 20 16.45 -12.50 8.84
N ARG A 21 16.65 -12.70 7.53
CA ARG A 21 16.27 -11.73 6.49
C ARG A 21 14.77 -11.70 6.27
N ALA A 22 14.12 -12.86 6.25
CA ALA A 22 12.66 -12.93 6.19
C ALA A 22 12.02 -12.24 7.41
N GLU A 23 12.52 -12.52 8.62
CA GLU A 23 12.05 -11.87 9.84
C GLU A 23 12.29 -10.36 9.86
N GLN A 24 13.45 -9.90 9.37
CA GLN A 24 13.72 -8.46 9.24
C GLN A 24 12.78 -7.79 8.24
N CYS A 25 12.47 -8.46 7.13
CA CYS A 25 11.51 -7.98 6.15
C CYS A 25 10.13 -7.82 6.79
N GLU A 26 9.65 -8.85 7.48
CA GLU A 26 8.36 -8.84 8.18
C GLU A 26 8.29 -7.73 9.23
N LYS A 27 9.33 -7.58 10.05
CA LYS A 27 9.42 -6.51 11.07
C LYS A 27 9.48 -5.11 10.44
N SER A 28 10.04 -4.98 9.25
CA SER A 28 10.11 -3.71 8.53
C SER A 28 8.76 -3.32 7.90
N HIS A 29 7.87 -4.28 7.67
CA HIS A 29 6.55 -3.98 7.12
C HIS A 29 5.66 -3.37 8.20
N ARG A 30 5.11 -2.19 7.90
CA ARG A 30 4.01 -1.63 8.68
C ARG A 30 2.74 -2.39 8.32
N VAL A 31 2.45 -3.44 9.07
CA VAL A 31 1.18 -4.16 9.01
C VAL A 31 0.12 -3.43 9.84
N ASP A 32 -1.17 -3.73 9.59
CA ASP A 32 -2.32 -3.08 10.26
C ASP A 32 -2.44 -1.57 10.02
N ILE A 33 -2.46 -1.17 8.75
CA ILE A 33 -2.67 0.23 8.35
C ILE A 33 -4.18 0.49 8.18
N GLU A 34 -4.68 1.55 8.80
CA GLU A 34 -6.07 2.01 8.65
C GLU A 34 -6.17 3.22 7.70
N ILE A 35 -7.32 3.37 7.04
CA ILE A 35 -7.63 4.59 6.27
C ILE A 35 -8.21 5.61 7.24
N ALA A 36 -7.38 6.58 7.64
CA ALA A 36 -7.77 7.64 8.57
C ALA A 36 -8.65 8.71 7.91
N ARG A 37 -8.41 9.00 6.62
CA ARG A 37 -9.19 9.97 5.85
C ARG A 37 -9.16 9.64 4.36
N ALA A 38 -10.26 9.91 3.66
CA ALA A 38 -10.36 9.79 2.22
C ALA A 38 -10.98 11.07 1.65
N ASP A 39 -10.32 11.67 0.64
CA ASP A 39 -10.80 12.88 -0.04
C ASP A 39 -11.31 12.52 -1.44
N TYR A 40 -12.52 12.96 -1.77
CA TYR A 40 -13.23 12.63 -3.02
C TYR A 40 -13.41 13.85 -3.92
N LEU A 41 -13.63 13.60 -5.21
CA LEU A 41 -14.05 14.65 -6.14
C LEU A 41 -15.53 14.98 -5.97
N PRO A 42 -15.92 16.26 -6.06
CA PRO A 42 -17.32 16.66 -6.02
C PRO A 42 -18.08 16.23 -7.29
N ILE A 43 -19.40 16.17 -7.18
CA ILE A 43 -20.29 15.89 -8.33
C ILE A 43 -20.14 17.00 -9.36
N GLY A 44 -20.01 16.62 -10.64
CA GLY A 44 -19.83 17.57 -11.75
C GLY A 44 -18.39 18.00 -11.99
N TYR A 45 -17.42 17.51 -11.20
CA TYR A 45 -16.01 17.69 -11.50
C TYR A 45 -15.62 16.87 -12.73
N ASP A 46 -15.06 17.53 -13.74
CA ASP A 46 -14.53 16.85 -14.92
C ASP A 46 -13.13 16.30 -14.63
N SER A 47 -13.06 15.01 -14.30
CA SER A 47 -11.82 14.28 -14.07
C SER A 47 -10.89 14.27 -15.29
N SER A 48 -11.44 14.42 -16.49
CA SER A 48 -10.68 14.46 -17.76
C SER A 48 -9.71 15.65 -17.83
N LEU A 49 -10.08 16.79 -17.24
CA LEU A 49 -9.28 18.02 -17.28
C LEU A 49 -7.96 17.95 -16.49
N LYS A 50 -7.85 16.96 -15.60
CA LYS A 50 -6.70 16.77 -14.70
C LYS A 50 -5.89 15.50 -15.02
N GLY A 51 -6.15 14.86 -16.16
CA GLY A 51 -5.51 13.60 -16.55
C GLY A 51 -6.07 12.36 -15.86
N TYR A 52 -7.04 12.51 -14.95
CA TYR A 52 -7.57 11.38 -14.20
C TYR A 52 -8.42 10.47 -15.08
N ASP A 53 -8.06 9.19 -15.12
CA ASP A 53 -8.88 8.12 -15.70
C ASP A 53 -10.32 8.14 -15.11
N ASN A 54 -11.29 8.28 -16.00
CA ASN A 54 -12.72 8.34 -15.71
C ASN A 54 -13.26 7.01 -15.13
N SER A 55 -12.57 5.88 -15.33
CA SER A 55 -12.94 4.58 -14.74
C SER A 55 -12.89 4.58 -13.22
N LEU A 56 -12.10 5.48 -12.64
CA LEU A 56 -11.86 5.63 -11.20
C LEU A 56 -12.69 6.75 -10.59
N LYS A 57 -13.75 7.20 -11.27
CA LYS A 57 -14.74 8.13 -10.72
C LYS A 57 -15.43 7.50 -9.51
N GLY A 58 -15.57 8.27 -8.42
CA GLY A 58 -16.15 7.79 -7.16
C GLY A 58 -15.13 7.18 -6.19
N PHE A 59 -13.90 6.90 -6.62
CA PHE A 59 -12.80 6.57 -5.72
C PHE A 59 -12.15 7.84 -5.15
N PRO A 60 -11.54 7.76 -3.95
CA PRO A 60 -10.83 8.88 -3.37
C PRO A 60 -9.60 9.26 -4.20
N VAL A 61 -9.37 10.56 -4.35
CA VAL A 61 -8.17 11.10 -5.02
C VAL A 61 -6.97 11.03 -4.08
N ARG A 62 -7.23 11.13 -2.78
CA ARG A 62 -6.24 11.06 -1.72
C ARG A 62 -6.75 10.20 -0.58
N ILE A 63 -5.88 9.36 -0.06
CA ILE A 63 -6.12 8.61 1.17
C ILE A 63 -5.00 8.90 2.14
N LEU A 64 -5.37 9.31 3.35
CA LEU A 64 -4.45 9.38 4.48
C LEU A 64 -4.52 8.03 5.18
N MET A 65 -3.42 7.30 5.10
CA MET A 65 -3.24 6.04 5.78
C MET A 65 -2.51 6.28 7.10
N LYS A 66 -2.93 5.60 8.16
CA LYS A 66 -2.30 5.69 9.47
C LYS A 66 -1.91 4.29 9.93
N ALA A 67 -0.67 4.14 10.37
CA ALA A 67 -0.18 2.91 10.97
C ALA A 67 -0.37 2.95 12.50
N LYS A 68 -0.36 1.77 13.13
CA LYS A 68 -0.47 1.63 14.59
C LYS A 68 0.60 2.38 15.38
N ASP A 69 1.77 2.59 14.77
CA ASP A 69 2.88 3.38 15.35
C ASP A 69 2.59 4.89 15.41
N GLY A 70 1.43 5.34 14.89
CA GLY A 70 1.04 6.74 14.80
C GLY A 70 1.55 7.45 13.55
N THR A 71 2.42 6.80 12.76
CA THR A 71 2.90 7.33 11.49
C THR A 71 1.75 7.42 10.50
N SER A 72 1.64 8.56 9.81
CA SER A 72 0.63 8.78 8.78
C SER A 72 1.28 9.03 7.44
N MET A 73 0.71 8.50 6.36
CA MET A 73 1.18 8.69 5.00
C MET A 73 0.03 9.04 4.07
N LEU A 74 0.20 10.10 3.27
CA LEU A 74 -0.78 10.53 2.29
C LEU A 74 -0.45 9.91 0.93
N TYR A 75 -1.34 9.07 0.44
CA TYR A 75 -1.28 8.58 -0.93
C TYR A 75 -2.17 9.45 -1.81
N LYS A 76 -1.61 9.91 -2.93
CA LYS A 76 -2.35 10.60 -3.99
C LYS A 76 -2.35 9.70 -5.20
N ARG A 77 -3.49 9.64 -5.89
CA ARG A 77 -3.58 9.01 -7.20
C ARG A 77 -2.63 9.68 -8.20
N CYS A 78 -1.86 8.88 -8.94
CA CYS A 78 -1.09 9.38 -10.07
C CYS A 78 -2.02 9.97 -11.14
N GLU A 79 -1.58 11.10 -11.71
CA GLU A 79 -2.23 11.82 -12.81
C GLU A 79 -2.01 11.11 -14.15
#